data_AF-A0A920VZR4-F1
#
_entry.id   AF-A0A920VZR4-F1
#
_cell.length_a   1.000
_cell.length_b   1.000
_cell.length_c   1.000
_cell.angle_alpha   90.00
_cell.angle_beta   90.00
_cell.angle_gamma   90.00
#
_symmetry.space_group_name_H-M   'P 1'
#
loop_
_entity.id
_entity.type
_entity.pdbx_description
1 polymer ?
#
loop_
_entity_poly.entity_id
_entity_poly.type
_entity_poly.pdbx_seq_one_letter_code
_entity_poly.pdbx_strand_id
1 'polypeptide(L)'
;MKTTVQKLLTIICVVLLTGSVNAQVLDEFPRTPDGKPDFSGIWQAMTNAHYDIEPHAAAYGPYPGEMGALSAKPADLGIVGGWKHSV
;
A
#
# COMPACT_ATOMS: atom_id res chain seq x y z
N MET A 1 -28.22 -45.84 11.84
CA MET A 1 -28.12 -44.67 12.73
C MET A 1 -26.76 -43.99 12.67
N LYS A 2 -25.64 -44.68 12.95
CA LYS A 2 -24.28 -44.08 12.94
C LYS A 2 -23.89 -43.41 11.61
N THR A 3 -24.18 -44.05 10.48
CA THR A 3 -23.87 -43.53 9.13
C THR A 3 -24.79 -42.39 8.69
N THR A 4 -26.02 -42.36 9.19
CA THR A 4 -26.99 -41.29 8.92
C THR A 4 -26.61 -40.01 9.64
N VAL A 5 -26.19 -40.11 10.91
CA VAL A 5 -25.73 -38.98 11.72
C VAL A 5 -24.43 -38.38 11.15
N GLN A 6 -23.48 -39.23 10.73
CA GLN A 6 -22.24 -38.78 10.09
C GLN A 6 -22.50 -37.93 8.83
N LYS A 7 -23.37 -38.41 7.94
CA LYS A 7 -23.74 -37.67 6.71
C LYS A 7 -24.36 -36.32 7.03
N LEU A 8 -25.22 -36.26 8.06
CA LEU A 8 -25.88 -35.04 8.49
C LEU A 8 -24.88 -34.03 9.05
N LEU A 9 -23.90 -34.50 9.84
CA LEU A 9 -22.80 -33.70 10.36
C LEU A 9 -21.89 -33.14 9.26
N THR A 10 -21.60 -33.93 8.22
CA THR A 10 -20.81 -33.47 7.07
C THR A 10 -21.53 -32.37 6.30
N ILE A 11 -22.84 -32.51 6.05
CA ILE A 11 -23.62 -31.48 5.34
C ILE A 11 -23.65 -30.18 6.14
N ILE A 12 -23.88 -30.25 7.45
CA ILE A 12 -23.84 -29.07 8.33
C ILE A 12 -22.46 -28.41 8.27
N CYS A 13 -21.38 -29.19 8.34
CA CYS A 13 -20.02 -28.66 8.27
C CYS A 13 -19.75 -27.91 6.96
N VAL A 14 -20.21 -28.47 5.83
CA VAL A 14 -20.07 -27.81 4.51
C VAL A 14 -20.86 -26.50 4.44
N VAL A 15 -22.07 -26.47 4.98
CA VAL A 15 -22.91 -25.25 5.01
C VAL A 15 -22.31 -24.17 5.90
N LEU A 16 -21.65 -24.55 7.00
CA LEU A 16 -20.99 -23.60 7.91
C LEU A 16 -19.68 -23.02 7.33
N LEU A 17 -19.02 -23.73 6.43
CA LEU A 17 -17.77 -23.29 5.79
C LEU A 17 -18.01 -22.34 4.60
N THR A 18 -19.23 -22.27 4.06
CA THR A 18 -19.60 -21.32 3.01
C THR A 18 -20.04 -19.98 3.63
N GLY A 19 -19.07 -19.19 4.07
CA GLY A 19 -19.33 -17.82 4.52
C GLY A 19 -19.71 -16.89 3.36
N SER A 20 -20.62 -15.96 3.60
CA SER A 20 -20.97 -14.90 2.64
C SER A 20 -19.83 -13.90 2.49
N VAL A 21 -19.31 -13.73 1.27
CA VAL A 21 -18.41 -12.62 0.95
C VAL A 21 -19.29 -11.39 0.71
N ASN A 22 -19.31 -10.47 1.68
CA ASN A 22 -19.90 -9.16 1.45
C ASN A 22 -18.89 -8.30 0.68
N ALA A 23 -19.25 -7.84 -0.51
CA ALA A 23 -18.48 -6.80 -1.19
C ALA A 23 -18.54 -5.53 -0.33
N GLN A 24 -17.38 -4.91 -0.14
CA GLN A 24 -17.27 -3.64 0.57
C GLN A 24 -17.96 -2.59 -0.31
N VAL A 25 -19.00 -1.93 0.20
CA VAL A 25 -19.49 -0.70 -0.42
C VAL A 25 -18.39 0.33 -0.20
N LEU A 26 -17.61 0.60 -1.24
CA LEU A 26 -16.67 1.71 -1.27
C LEU A 26 -17.50 2.99 -1.35
N ASP A 27 -17.27 3.94 -0.45
CA ASP A 27 -17.70 5.32 -0.67
C ASP A 27 -17.14 5.79 -2.01
N GLU A 28 -17.97 6.48 -2.81
CA GLU A 28 -17.62 6.97 -4.13
C GLU A 28 -16.34 7.82 -4.04
N PHE A 29 -15.27 7.37 -4.70
CA PHE A 29 -14.00 8.10 -4.74
C PHE A 29 -14.22 9.46 -5.42
N PRO A 30 -13.64 10.57 -4.90
CA PRO A 30 -13.76 11.88 -5.54
C PRO A 30 -13.44 11.80 -7.04
N ARG A 31 -14.29 12.43 -7.86
CA ARG A 31 -14.16 12.44 -9.32
C ARG A 31 -13.93 13.87 -9.81
N THR A 32 -13.10 13.98 -10.83
CA THR A 32 -13.00 15.19 -11.66
C THR A 32 -14.31 15.43 -12.41
N PRO A 33 -14.57 16.66 -12.91
CA PRO A 33 -15.72 16.95 -13.77
C PRO A 33 -15.81 16.04 -15.02
N ASP A 34 -14.67 15.51 -15.45
CA ASP A 34 -14.56 14.58 -16.58
C ASP A 34 -14.83 13.10 -16.20
N GLY A 35 -15.21 12.83 -14.95
CA GLY A 35 -15.53 11.50 -14.43
C GLY A 35 -14.34 10.61 -14.06
N LYS A 36 -13.10 11.10 -14.24
CA LYS A 36 -11.88 10.37 -13.82
C LYS A 36 -11.69 10.45 -12.30
N PRO A 37 -11.04 9.45 -11.66
CA PRO A 37 -10.63 9.58 -10.25
C PRO A 37 -9.82 10.87 -10.03
N ASP A 38 -10.15 11.59 -8.97
CA ASP A 38 -9.40 12.75 -8.53
C ASP A 38 -8.26 12.32 -7.58
N PHE A 39 -7.01 12.56 -8.01
CA PHE A 39 -5.80 12.25 -7.26
C PHE A 39 -5.22 13.48 -6.54
N SER A 40 -5.90 14.62 -6.52
CA SER A 40 -5.36 15.87 -5.93
C SER A 40 -5.03 15.75 -4.43
N GLY A 41 -5.58 14.75 -3.73
CA GLY A 41 -5.27 14.43 -2.33
C GLY A 41 -4.13 13.41 -2.13
N ILE A 42 -3.61 12.80 -3.21
CA ILE A 42 -2.54 11.80 -3.15
C ILE A 42 -1.28 12.41 -3.77
N TRP A 43 -0.22 12.50 -2.98
CA TRP A 43 1.08 13.01 -3.41
C TRP A 43 2.13 11.92 -3.28
N GLN A 44 2.90 11.70 -4.34
CA GLN A 44 4.02 10.76 -4.36
C GLN A 44 5.28 11.51 -4.82
N ALA A 45 6.40 11.28 -4.11
CA ALA A 45 7.70 11.73 -4.58
C ALA A 45 8.17 10.82 -5.74
N MET A 46 8.51 11.44 -6.88
CA MET A 46 9.09 10.78 -8.06
C MET A 46 10.64 10.82 -8.05
N THR A 47 11.24 11.25 -6.95
CA THR A 47 12.68 11.41 -6.76
C THR A 47 13.12 10.73 -5.46
N ASN A 48 14.42 10.78 -5.15
CA ASN A 48 14.94 10.31 -3.86
C ASN A 48 14.44 11.15 -2.66
N ALA A 49 13.65 12.21 -2.89
CA ALA A 49 12.97 12.96 -1.84
C ALA A 49 11.99 12.08 -1.01
N HIS A 50 11.64 10.89 -1.50
CA HIS A 50 10.98 9.87 -0.68
C HIS A 50 11.81 9.45 0.54
N TYR A 51 13.14 9.42 0.40
CA TYR A 51 14.05 9.02 1.47
C TYR A 51 14.39 10.18 2.41
N ASP A 52 14.62 11.37 1.87
CA ASP A 52 14.87 12.62 2.62
C ASP A 52 14.81 13.81 1.67
N ILE A 53 14.29 14.93 2.15
CA ILE A 53 14.18 16.16 1.37
C ILE A 53 15.50 16.93 1.34
N GLU A 54 16.34 16.74 2.36
CA GLU A 54 17.64 17.38 2.52
C GLU A 54 18.76 16.59 1.81
N PRO A 55 19.87 17.27 1.43
CA PRO A 55 21.04 16.60 0.90
C PRO A 55 21.58 15.55 1.87
N HIS A 56 21.89 14.35 1.37
CA HIS A 56 22.41 13.25 2.19
C HIS A 56 23.32 12.29 1.41
N ALA A 57 24.30 11.73 2.12
CA ALA A 57 25.11 10.64 1.60
C ALA A 57 24.35 9.30 1.63
N ALA A 58 24.84 8.31 0.88
CA ALA A 58 24.27 6.96 0.88
C ALA A 58 24.38 6.32 2.27
N ALA A 59 23.34 5.58 2.66
CA ALA A 59 23.25 4.98 3.99
C ALA A 59 22.61 3.59 3.94
N TYR A 60 22.80 2.81 5.02
CA TYR A 60 22.09 1.57 5.22
C TYR A 60 20.58 1.83 5.37
N GLY A 61 19.79 0.90 4.86
CA GLY A 61 18.35 0.90 5.08
C GLY A 61 17.94 0.44 6.47
N PRO A 62 16.62 0.44 6.76
CA PRO A 62 16.10 -0.01 8.05
C PRO A 62 16.40 -1.49 8.38
N TYR A 63 16.59 -2.35 7.36
CA TYR A 63 16.79 -3.80 7.54
C TYR A 63 17.98 -4.33 6.71
N PRO A 64 19.22 -3.92 7.06
CA PRO A 64 20.39 -4.24 6.25
C PRO A 64 20.80 -5.72 6.36
N GLY A 65 20.43 -6.43 7.44
CA GLY A 65 20.77 -7.84 7.64
C GLY A 65 19.91 -8.79 6.80
N GLU A 66 18.63 -8.47 6.65
CA GLU A 66 17.64 -9.30 5.97
C GLU A 66 17.55 -8.97 4.48
N MET A 67 17.66 -7.68 4.13
CA MET A 67 17.41 -7.20 2.77
C MET A 67 18.68 -6.70 2.05
N GLY A 68 19.82 -6.60 2.75
CA GLY A 68 21.10 -6.20 2.16
C GLY A 68 20.99 -4.90 1.37
N ALA A 69 21.50 -4.90 0.14
CA ALA A 69 21.50 -3.74 -0.76
C ALA A 69 20.10 -3.24 -1.13
N LEU A 70 19.05 -4.09 -1.07
CA LEU A 70 17.68 -3.69 -1.42
C LEU A 70 17.08 -2.66 -0.46
N SER A 71 17.58 -2.62 0.78
CA SER A 71 17.12 -1.64 1.77
C SER A 71 17.88 -0.32 1.66
N ALA A 72 19.01 -0.26 0.93
CA ALA A 72 19.91 0.88 0.97
C ALA A 72 19.27 2.20 0.52
N LYS A 73 19.64 3.29 1.20
CA LYS A 73 19.28 4.66 0.84
C LYS A 73 20.34 5.22 -0.10
N PRO A 74 20.01 5.62 -1.34
CA PRO A 74 20.97 6.27 -2.24
C PRO A 74 21.36 7.65 -1.71
N ALA A 75 22.48 8.19 -2.19
CA ALA A 75 22.83 9.58 -1.94
C ALA A 75 21.96 10.53 -2.78
N ASP A 76 21.65 11.72 -2.26
CA ASP A 76 20.89 12.74 -2.98
C ASP A 76 21.39 14.15 -2.61
N LEU A 77 21.28 15.09 -3.56
CA LEU A 77 21.64 16.50 -3.34
C LEU A 77 20.55 17.29 -2.62
N GLY A 78 19.40 16.67 -2.34
CA GLY A 78 18.24 17.32 -1.74
C GLY A 78 17.48 18.19 -2.75
N ILE A 79 16.23 18.47 -2.43
CA ILE A 79 15.39 19.42 -3.17
C ILE A 79 15.17 20.73 -2.40
N VAL A 80 15.83 20.91 -1.26
CA VAL A 80 15.82 22.15 -0.48
C VAL A 80 16.60 23.22 -1.25
N GLY A 81 15.92 23.87 -2.19
CA GLY A 81 16.47 24.91 -3.05
C GLY A 81 15.52 25.26 -4.19
N GLY A 82 14.34 25.85 -3.90
CA GLY A 82 13.36 26.10 -4.98
C GLY A 82 12.08 26.89 -4.70
N TRP A 83 11.86 27.49 -3.52
CA TRP A 83 10.76 28.47 -3.36
C TRP A 83 11.21 29.93 -3.50
N LYS A 84 12.52 30.18 -3.46
CA LYS A 84 13.07 31.48 -3.79
C LYS A 84 13.30 31.49 -5.30
N HIS A 85 12.43 32.21 -6.00
CA HIS A 85 12.64 32.67 -7.37
C HIS A 85 14.13 32.88 -7.66
N SER A 86 14.63 32.25 -8.72
CA SER A 86 15.78 32.76 -9.44
C SER A 86 15.49 34.23 -9.79
N VAL A 87 16.27 35.13 -9.21
CA VAL A 87 16.48 36.49 -9.68
C VAL A 87 17.94 36.61 -10.08
#